data_AF-X0SXJ3-F1
#
_entry.id   AF-X0SXJ3-F1
#
_cell.length_a   1.000
_cell.length_b   1.000
_cell.length_c   1.000
_cell.angle_alpha   90.00
_cell.angle_beta   90.00
_cell.angle_gamma   90.00
#
_symmetry.space_group_name_H-M   'P 1'
#
loop_
_entity.id
_entity.type
_entity.pdbx_description
1 polymer ?
#
loop_
_entity_poly.entity_id
_entity_poly.type
_entity_poly.pdbx_seq_one_letter_code
_entity_poly.pdbx_strand_id
1 'polypeptide(L)'
;MKGKLPENRKYVLRYLTAAREGLIRDLGPTEDDLTTAQIILIDRIVTKLGIIRCIEEHIRENSVMVGDNLAPALGKSYLGYINSIRIGLDKLGISTKKADEALDVQGYIKEFDEKEAKKKAKAERTKK
;
A
#
# COMPACT_ATOMS: atom_id res chain seq x y z
N MET A 1 -0.39 -0.87 -29.66
CA MET A 1 -1.46 -1.81 -29.24
C MET A 1 -1.81 -1.55 -27.77
N LYS A 2 -3.06 -1.21 -27.45
CA LYS A 2 -3.53 -1.20 -26.05
C LYS A 2 -3.76 -2.66 -25.64
N GLY A 3 -3.00 -3.17 -24.66
CA GLY A 3 -3.23 -4.51 -24.12
C GLY A 3 -4.65 -4.61 -23.57
N LYS A 4 -5.40 -5.64 -23.96
CA LYS A 4 -6.70 -5.95 -23.35
C LYS A 4 -6.46 -6.71 -22.05
N LEU A 5 -7.08 -6.26 -20.97
CA LEU A 5 -7.13 -7.06 -19.74
C LEU A 5 -7.91 -8.35 -20.02
N PRO A 6 -7.43 -9.51 -19.52
CA PRO A 6 -8.21 -10.75 -19.51
C PRO A 6 -9.62 -10.53 -18.97
N GLU A 7 -10.63 -11.23 -19.51
CA GLU A 7 -12.04 -10.98 -19.13
C GLU A 7 -12.30 -11.15 -17.63
N ASN A 8 -11.60 -12.08 -16.98
CA ASN A 8 -11.63 -12.30 -15.54
C ASN A 8 -11.05 -11.14 -14.71
N ARG A 9 -10.46 -10.12 -15.34
CA ARG A 9 -9.83 -8.95 -14.68
C ARG A 9 -10.53 -7.63 -14.98
N LYS A 10 -11.73 -7.66 -15.60
CA LYS A 10 -12.58 -6.46 -15.83
C LYS A 10 -12.94 -5.73 -14.54
N TYR A 11 -12.98 -6.43 -13.40
CA TYR A 11 -13.23 -5.79 -12.11
C TYR A 11 -12.07 -4.88 -11.66
N VAL A 12 -10.83 -5.14 -12.11
CA VAL A 12 -9.67 -4.25 -11.83
C VAL A 12 -9.89 -2.92 -12.53
N LEU A 13 -10.30 -2.95 -13.81
CA LEU A 13 -10.61 -1.73 -14.55
C LEU A 13 -11.73 -0.94 -13.85
N ARG A 14 -12.83 -1.59 -13.47
CA ARG A 14 -13.91 -0.97 -12.70
C ARG A 14 -13.42 -0.33 -11.40
N TYR A 15 -12.57 -1.04 -10.65
CA TYR A 15 -11.97 -0.55 -9.42
C TYR A 15 -11.12 0.71 -9.67
N LEU A 16 -10.26 0.70 -10.69
CA LEU A 16 -9.39 1.84 -11.01
C LEU A 16 -10.17 3.06 -11.50
N THR A 17 -11.23 2.83 -12.29
CA THR A 17 -12.16 3.91 -12.70
C THR A 17 -12.84 4.51 -11.48
N ALA A 18 -13.41 3.69 -10.60
CA ALA A 18 -14.06 4.16 -9.39
C ALA A 18 -13.10 4.90 -8.44
N ALA A 19 -11.85 4.43 -8.34
CA ALA A 19 -10.81 5.10 -7.55
C ALA A 19 -10.45 6.47 -8.13
N ARG A 20 -10.29 6.59 -9.45
CA ARG A 20 -10.04 7.89 -10.11
C ARG A 20 -11.18 8.87 -9.85
N GLU A 21 -12.42 8.44 -10.09
CA GLU A 21 -13.61 9.27 -9.87
C GLU A 21 -13.78 9.66 -8.41
N GLY A 22 -13.46 8.75 -7.47
CA GLY A 22 -13.43 9.04 -6.04
C GLY A 22 -12.43 10.13 -5.69
N LEU A 23 -11.18 9.99 -6.14
CA LEU A 23 -10.12 10.98 -5.88
C LEU A 23 -10.43 12.35 -6.49
N ILE A 24 -11.12 12.40 -7.63
CA ILE A 24 -11.61 13.66 -8.20
C ILE A 24 -12.61 14.27 -7.23
N ARG A 25 -13.67 13.53 -6.86
CA ARG A 25 -14.72 13.99 -5.93
C ARG A 25 -14.19 14.45 -4.57
N ASP A 26 -13.13 13.82 -4.08
CA ASP A 26 -12.48 14.17 -2.82
C ASP A 26 -11.77 15.54 -2.88
N LEU A 27 -11.40 16.03 -4.07
CA LEU A 27 -10.71 17.31 -4.29
C LEU A 27 -11.60 18.40 -4.88
N GLY A 28 -12.59 18.01 -5.67
CA GLY A 28 -13.55 18.89 -6.34
C GLY A 28 -14.70 18.08 -6.93
N PRO A 29 -15.90 18.67 -7.13
CA PRO A 29 -17.04 17.91 -7.62
C PRO A 29 -16.81 17.33 -9.03
N THR A 30 -15.97 17.97 -9.85
CA THR A 30 -15.62 17.54 -11.21
C THR A 30 -14.14 17.74 -11.55
N GLU A 31 -13.67 17.16 -12.66
CA GLU A 31 -12.27 17.30 -13.10
C GLU A 31 -11.89 18.74 -13.48
N ASP A 32 -12.86 19.55 -13.91
CA ASP A 32 -12.65 20.97 -14.26
C ASP A 32 -12.31 21.84 -13.03
N ASP A 33 -12.61 21.35 -11.83
CA ASP A 33 -12.29 22.02 -10.55
C ASP A 33 -10.84 21.75 -10.11
N LEU A 34 -10.13 20.85 -10.78
CA LEU A 34 -8.78 20.43 -10.40
C LEU A 34 -7.72 21.14 -11.25
N THR A 35 -6.62 21.50 -10.59
CA THR A 35 -5.41 21.92 -11.29
C THR A 35 -4.81 20.77 -12.09
N THR A 36 -4.09 21.08 -13.17
CA THR A 36 -3.34 20.08 -13.95
C THR A 36 -2.41 19.23 -13.07
N ALA A 37 -1.80 19.84 -12.05
CA ALA A 37 -0.92 19.13 -11.12
C ALA A 37 -1.67 18.05 -10.30
N GLN A 38 -2.89 18.36 -9.85
CA GLN A 38 -3.74 17.41 -9.14
C GLN A 38 -4.16 16.26 -10.05
N ILE A 39 -4.57 16.55 -11.29
CA ILE A 39 -4.94 15.52 -12.28
C ILE A 39 -3.75 14.57 -12.54
N ILE A 40 -2.56 15.11 -12.76
CA ILE A 40 -1.33 14.32 -12.94
C ILE A 40 -1.06 13.42 -11.73
N LEU A 41 -1.25 13.94 -10.51
CA LEU A 41 -1.05 13.16 -9.29
C LEU A 41 -2.09 12.04 -9.17
N ILE A 42 -3.37 12.31 -9.43
CA ILE A 42 -4.44 11.32 -9.44
C ILE A 42 -4.12 10.18 -10.42
N ASP A 43 -3.81 10.52 -11.69
CA ASP A 43 -3.53 9.50 -12.71
C ASP A 43 -2.30 8.64 -12.33
N ARG A 44 -1.28 9.27 -11.72
CA ARG A 44 -0.10 8.57 -11.20
C ARG A 44 -0.43 7.69 -9.99
N ILE A 45 -1.39 8.05 -9.15
CA ILE A 45 -1.84 7.23 -8.02
C ILE A 45 -2.61 6.02 -8.55
N VAL A 46 -3.59 6.24 -9.44
CA VAL A 46 -4.41 5.21 -10.06
C VAL A 46 -3.54 4.19 -10.82
N THR A 47 -2.52 4.65 -11.55
CA THR A 47 -1.58 3.75 -12.22
C THR A 47 -0.85 2.83 -11.25
N LYS A 48 -0.37 3.36 -10.11
CA LYS A 48 0.33 2.55 -9.09
C LYS A 48 -0.62 1.59 -8.39
N LEU A 49 -1.86 2.00 -8.12
CA LEU A 49 -2.90 1.09 -7.64
C LEU A 49 -3.10 -0.07 -8.62
N GLY A 50 -3.14 0.20 -9.93
CA GLY A 50 -3.23 -0.84 -10.96
C GLY A 50 -2.09 -1.85 -10.90
N ILE A 51 -0.85 -1.38 -10.71
CA ILE A 51 0.32 -2.26 -10.53
C ILE A 51 0.19 -3.12 -9.27
N ILE A 52 -0.22 -2.53 -8.15
CA ILE A 52 -0.47 -3.26 -6.89
C ILE A 52 -1.51 -4.36 -7.09
N ARG A 53 -2.65 -4.05 -7.74
CA ARG A 53 -3.67 -5.07 -8.04
C ARG A 53 -3.12 -6.20 -8.89
N CYS A 54 -2.30 -5.91 -9.90
CA CYS A 54 -1.66 -6.96 -10.71
C CYS A 54 -0.72 -7.84 -9.88
N ILE A 55 0.03 -7.25 -8.94
CA ILE A 55 0.88 -7.99 -8.00
C ILE A 55 0.02 -8.90 -7.11
N GLU A 56 -1.04 -8.36 -6.51
CA GLU A 56 -1.98 -9.10 -5.66
C GLU A 56 -2.65 -10.28 -6.39
N GLU A 57 -3.03 -10.10 -7.66
CA GLU A 57 -3.56 -11.19 -8.48
C GLU A 57 -2.53 -12.28 -8.71
N HIS A 58 -1.31 -11.90 -9.08
CA HIS A 58 -0.24 -12.85 -9.30
C HIS A 58 0.04 -13.69 -8.04
N ILE A 59 0.04 -13.07 -6.88
CA ILE A 59 0.24 -13.74 -5.59
C ILE A 59 -0.93 -14.68 -5.27
N ARG A 60 -2.17 -14.27 -5.53
CA ARG A 60 -3.34 -15.12 -5.32
C ARG A 60 -3.25 -16.40 -6.16
N GLU A 61 -2.67 -16.31 -7.35
CA GLU A 61 -2.46 -17.44 -8.26
C GLU A 61 -1.20 -18.27 -7.90
N ASN A 62 -0.16 -17.68 -7.28
CA ASN A 62 1.19 -18.29 -7.20
C ASN A 62 1.81 -18.38 -5.77
N SER A 63 1.07 -18.06 -4.71
CA SER A 63 1.52 -17.93 -3.31
C SER A 63 2.28 -16.63 -2.98
N VAL A 64 2.18 -16.24 -1.71
CA VAL A 64 2.88 -15.09 -1.09
C VAL A 64 4.36 -15.43 -0.83
N MET A 65 4.64 -16.70 -0.54
CA MET A 65 5.95 -17.22 -0.17
C MET A 65 6.48 -18.14 -1.26
N VAL A 66 7.75 -17.95 -1.63
CA VAL A 66 8.52 -18.83 -2.53
C VAL A 66 9.72 -19.35 -1.75
N GLY A 67 9.61 -20.58 -1.24
CA GLY A 67 10.52 -21.10 -0.21
C GLY A 67 10.40 -20.27 1.07
N ASP A 68 11.54 -19.85 1.62
CA ASP A 68 11.61 -19.05 2.85
C ASP A 68 11.53 -17.52 2.60
N ASN A 69 11.34 -17.10 1.34
CA ASN A 69 11.34 -15.68 0.95
C ASN A 69 9.96 -15.23 0.46
N LEU A 70 9.68 -13.93 0.59
CA LEU A 70 8.54 -13.31 -0.09
C LEU A 70 8.70 -13.43 -1.61
N ALA A 71 7.58 -13.63 -2.31
CA ALA A 71 7.55 -13.60 -3.76
C ALA A 71 8.24 -12.32 -4.28
N PRO A 72 9.09 -12.38 -5.33
CA PRO A 72 9.85 -11.21 -5.80
C PRO A 72 9.01 -9.97 -6.08
N ALA A 73 7.75 -10.15 -6.54
CA ALA A 73 6.80 -9.08 -6.76
C ALA A 73 6.41 -8.30 -5.47
N LEU A 74 6.49 -8.94 -4.31
CA LEU A 74 6.17 -8.39 -2.98
C LEU A 74 7.33 -7.72 -2.26
N GLY A 75 8.55 -7.83 -2.78
CA GLY A 75 9.73 -7.25 -2.15
C GLY A 75 9.73 -5.71 -2.20
N LYS A 76 10.86 -5.12 -2.61
CA LYS A 76 11.03 -3.66 -2.65
C LYS A 76 9.98 -2.94 -3.51
N SER A 77 9.47 -3.59 -4.56
CA SER A 77 8.53 -3.01 -5.51
C SER A 77 7.16 -2.73 -4.89
N TYR A 78 6.56 -3.70 -4.20
CA TYR A 78 5.22 -3.55 -3.60
C TYR A 78 5.19 -2.46 -2.52
N LEU A 79 6.15 -2.51 -1.59
CA LEU A 79 6.31 -1.49 -0.55
C LEU A 79 6.59 -0.11 -1.14
N GLY A 80 7.43 -0.04 -2.19
CA GLY A 80 7.73 1.20 -2.90
C GLY A 80 6.49 1.84 -3.55
N TYR A 81 5.64 1.03 -4.19
CA TYR A 81 4.40 1.54 -4.78
C TYR A 81 3.41 2.04 -3.72
N ILE A 82 3.23 1.31 -2.61
CA ILE A 82 2.36 1.74 -1.51
C ILE A 82 2.83 3.06 -0.92
N ASN A 83 4.13 3.17 -0.60
CA ASN A 83 4.68 4.41 -0.05
C ASN A 83 4.55 5.58 -1.03
N SER A 84 4.74 5.33 -2.33
CA SER A 84 4.56 6.35 -3.35
C SER A 84 3.11 6.81 -3.49
N ILE A 85 2.12 5.92 -3.29
CA ILE A 85 0.70 6.28 -3.25
C ILE A 85 0.41 7.16 -2.05
N ARG A 86 0.88 6.77 -0.85
CA ARG A 86 0.73 7.57 0.38
C ARG A 86 1.24 9.00 0.19
N ILE A 87 2.47 9.15 -0.31
CA ILE A 87 3.06 10.46 -0.61
C ILE A 87 2.22 11.23 -1.63
N GLY A 88 1.64 10.55 -2.63
CA GLY A 88 0.75 11.18 -3.61
C GLY A 88 -0.52 11.73 -2.96
N LEU A 89 -1.17 10.93 -2.12
CA LEU A 89 -2.38 11.34 -1.38
C LEU A 89 -2.09 12.47 -0.38
N ASP A 90 -0.94 12.42 0.29
CA ASP A 90 -0.49 13.49 1.18
C ASP A 90 -0.30 14.82 0.42
N LYS A 91 0.31 14.77 -0.77
CA LYS A 91 0.47 15.95 -1.64
C LYS A 91 -0.85 16.51 -2.17
N LEU A 92 -1.87 15.67 -2.27
CA LEU A 92 -3.23 16.09 -2.62
C LEU A 92 -4.00 16.64 -1.40
N GLY A 93 -3.44 16.56 -0.19
CA GLY A 93 -4.13 16.98 1.03
C GLY A 93 -5.23 16.02 1.49
N ILE A 94 -5.34 14.84 0.87
CA ILE A 94 -6.34 13.80 1.18
C ILE A 94 -5.93 12.98 2.42
N SER A 95 -4.74 13.22 2.96
CA SER A 95 -4.24 12.56 4.16
C SER A 95 -5.15 12.81 5.36
N THR A 96 -5.76 11.74 5.87
CA THR A 96 -6.28 11.73 7.23
C THR A 96 -5.09 11.88 8.19
N LYS A 97 -4.93 13.05 8.80
CA LYS A 97 -4.17 13.20 10.06
C LYS A 97 -4.74 12.21 11.08
N LYS A 98 -4.25 10.96 11.09
CA LYS A 98 -4.49 9.91 12.11
C LYS A 98 -3.71 8.60 11.84
N ALA A 99 -2.59 8.65 11.11
CA ALA A 99 -1.68 7.51 10.94
C ALA A 99 -0.21 7.92 11.13
N ASP A 100 0.04 8.81 12.10
CA ASP A 100 1.39 9.09 12.61
C ASP A 100 1.95 7.93 13.45
N GLU A 101 1.17 6.88 13.69
CA GLU A 101 1.72 5.56 13.98
C GLU A 101 2.04 4.86 12.66
N ALA A 102 3.03 5.38 11.93
CA ALA A 102 3.78 4.50 11.05
C ALA A 102 4.36 3.43 11.97
N LEU A 103 3.86 2.19 11.85
CA LEU A 103 4.54 1.01 12.38
C LEU A 103 5.91 0.95 11.68
N ASP A 104 6.88 1.66 12.26
CA ASP A 104 8.28 1.45 11.97
C ASP A 104 8.55 -0.01 12.35
N VAL A 105 8.78 -0.84 11.33
CA VAL A 105 9.09 -2.26 11.51
C VAL A 105 10.30 -2.41 12.44
N GLN A 106 11.24 -1.46 12.42
CA GLN A 106 12.37 -1.46 13.35
C GLN A 106 11.93 -1.16 14.79
N GLY A 107 11.02 -0.20 14.98
CA GLY A 107 10.36 0.07 16.26
C GLY A 107 9.59 -1.13 16.82
N TYR A 108 8.81 -1.82 15.97
CA TYR A 108 8.07 -3.02 16.38
C TYR A 108 9.00 -4.17 16.79
N ILE A 109 10.08 -4.41 16.03
CA ILE A 109 11.10 -5.41 16.36
C ILE A 109 11.77 -5.08 17.69
N LYS A 110 12.13 -3.81 17.90
CA LYS A 110 12.75 -3.36 19.15
C LYS A 110 11.83 -3.56 20.36
N GLU A 111 10.55 -3.21 20.24
CA GLU A 111 9.57 -3.44 21.31
C GLU A 111 9.37 -4.93 21.61
N PHE A 112 9.40 -5.78 20.57
CA PHE A 112 9.26 -7.22 20.72
C PHE A 112 10.46 -7.81 21.48
N ASP A 113 11.68 -7.45 21.09
CA ASP A 113 12.91 -7.88 21.74
C ASP A 113 12.98 -7.43 23.21
N GLU A 114 12.56 -6.18 23.49
CA GLU A 114 12.48 -5.65 24.85
C GLU A 114 11.46 -6.40 25.73
N LYS A 115 10.32 -6.80 25.16
CA LYS A 115 9.29 -7.59 25.88
C LYS A 115 9.77 -9.01 26.18
N GLU A 116 10.45 -9.65 25.24
CA GLU A 116 11.04 -10.98 25.43
C GLU A 116 12.17 -10.97 26.46
N ALA A 117 13.05 -9.96 26.43
CA ALA A 117 14.10 -9.78 27.43
C ALA A 117 13.52 -9.61 28.85
N LYS A 118 12.46 -8.80 29.00
CA LYS A 118 11.78 -8.59 30.29
C LYS A 118 11.10 -9.87 30.81
N LYS A 119 10.49 -10.67 29.94
CA LYS A 119 9.91 -11.97 30.34
C LYS A 119 10.97 -12.94 30.83
N LYS A 120 12.11 -13.04 30.13
CA LYS A 120 13.24 -13.90 30.53
C LYS A 120 13.83 -13.46 31.88
N ALA A 121 14.08 -12.17 32.06
CA ALA A 121 14.58 -11.64 33.34
C ALA A 121 13.61 -11.87 34.51
N LYS A 122 12.29 -11.78 34.26
CA LYS A 122 11.27 -12.08 35.28
C LYS A 122 11.24 -13.58 35.60
N ALA A 123 11.33 -14.45 34.60
CA ALA A 123 11.38 -15.91 34.80
C ALA A 123 12.62 -16.35 35.60
N GLU A 124 13.77 -15.71 35.39
CA GLU A 124 15.01 -15.98 36.15
C GLU A 124 14.94 -15.48 37.60
N ARG A 125 14.32 -14.32 37.84
CA ARG A 125 14.10 -13.81 39.21
C ARG A 125 13.11 -14.62 40.03
N THR A 126 12.23 -15.37 39.38
CA THR A 126 11.23 -16.22 40.06
C THR A 126 11.76 -17.63 40.32
N LYS A 127 12.97 -17.95 39.82
CA LYS A 127 13.66 -19.24 40.01
C LYS A 127 14.77 -19.21 41.08
N LYS A 128 15.00 -18.06 41.71
CA LYS A 128 15.92 -17.87 42.85
C LYS A 128 15.10 -17.66 44.12
#